data_AF-A0A1D7W5A1-F1
#
_entry.id   AF-A0A1D7W5A1-F1
#
_cell.length_a   1.000
_cell.length_b   1.000
_cell.length_c   1.000
_cell.angle_alpha   90.00
_cell.angle_beta   90.00
_cell.angle_gamma   90.00
#
_symmetry.space_group_name_H-M   'P 1'
#
loop_
_entity.id
_entity.type
_entity.pdbx_description
1 polymer ?
#
loop_
_entity_poly.entity_id
_entity_poly.type
_entity_poly.pdbx_seq_one_letter_code
_entity_poly.pdbx_strand_id
1 'polypeptide(L)'
;MQVSQYGKSSIHSANIYQILAYTKNADVSRNGSVSGILLYARTDAGLQPDLNVTIQGNRIAARTLDLKLPWDMLRAQLEELTTWLD
;
A
#
# COMPACT_ATOMS: atom_id res chain seq x y z
N MET A 1 -11.21 -0.61 -7.57
CA MET A 1 -10.59 0.44 -8.41
C MET A 1 -11.64 0.98 -9.35
N GLN A 2 -11.70 2.30 -9.52
CA GLN A 2 -12.61 2.91 -10.48
C GLN A 2 -11.83 3.21 -11.75
N VAL A 3 -12.35 2.77 -12.89
CA VAL A 3 -11.81 3.14 -14.20
C VAL A 3 -12.31 4.55 -14.47
N SER A 4 -11.41 5.53 -14.56
CA SER A 4 -11.82 6.87 -14.99
C SER A 4 -12.28 6.84 -16.45
N GLN A 5 -13.10 7.81 -16.84
CA GLN A 5 -13.66 7.97 -18.19
C GLN A 5 -12.60 8.04 -19.31
N TYR A 6 -11.31 8.16 -18.96
CA TYR A 6 -10.16 8.22 -19.87
C TYR A 6 -9.22 7.00 -19.78
N GLY A 7 -9.68 5.87 -19.25
CA GLY A 7 -8.88 4.64 -19.17
C GLY A 7 -7.75 4.66 -18.14
N LYS A 8 -7.59 5.75 -17.38
CA LYS A 8 -6.66 5.79 -16.24
C LYS A 8 -7.33 5.13 -15.04
N SER A 9 -6.71 4.10 -14.48
CA SER A 9 -7.13 3.53 -13.20
C SER A 9 -6.81 4.54 -12.09
N SER A 10 -7.82 5.23 -11.56
CA SER A 10 -7.67 6.07 -10.39
C SER A 10 -7.95 5.23 -9.14
N ILE A 11 -6.97 5.14 -8.26
CA ILE A 11 -7.14 4.47 -6.96
C ILE A 11 -7.81 5.46 -6.00
N HIS A 12 -9.12 5.70 -6.17
CA HIS A 12 -9.95 6.41 -5.19
C HIS A 12 -10.36 5.45 -4.08
N SER A 13 -9.38 5.08 -3.23
CA SER A 13 -9.62 4.25 -2.07
C SER A 13 -9.66 5.12 -0.82
N ALA A 14 -10.77 5.06 -0.06
CA ALA A 14 -10.88 5.74 1.23
C ALA A 14 -9.73 5.35 2.18
N ASN A 15 -9.27 4.10 2.09
CA ASN A 15 -8.17 3.58 2.90
C ASN A 15 -6.84 4.29 2.59
N ILE A 16 -6.62 4.76 1.34
CA ILE A 16 -5.40 5.49 0.97
C ILE A 16 -5.34 6.84 1.68
N TYR A 17 -6.46 7.57 1.71
CA TYR A 17 -6.52 8.83 2.46
C TYR A 17 -6.34 8.59 3.95
N GLN A 18 -6.90 7.49 4.47
CA GLN A 18 -6.76 7.11 5.86
C GLN A 18 -5.31 6.79 6.23
N ILE A 19 -4.61 5.91 5.48
CA ILE A 19 -3.21 5.58 5.77
C ILE A 19 -2.32 6.82 5.63
N LEU A 20 -2.61 7.70 4.66
CA LEU A 20 -1.89 8.95 4.50
C LEU A 20 -2.06 9.85 5.73
N ALA A 21 -3.28 10.00 6.23
CA ALA A 21 -3.55 10.79 7.43
C ALA A 21 -2.85 10.21 8.67
N TYR A 22 -2.90 8.88 8.85
CA TYR A 22 -2.24 8.21 9.97
C TYR A 22 -0.72 8.35 9.92
N THR A 23 -0.12 8.12 8.76
CA THR A 23 1.34 8.23 8.57
C THR A 23 1.82 9.64 8.86
N LYS A 24 1.13 10.66 8.33
CA LYS A 24 1.48 12.06 8.56
C LYS A 24 1.35 12.49 10.01
N ASN A 25 0.31 12.03 10.70
CA ASN A 25 0.11 12.38 12.11
C ASN A 25 1.08 11.62 13.03
N ALA A 26 1.53 10.43 12.62
CA ALA A 26 2.54 9.66 13.33
C ALA A 26 3.96 10.23 13.14
N ASP A 27 4.29 10.80 11.98
CA ASP A 27 5.54 11.54 11.76
C ASP A 27 5.50 12.93 12.38
N VAL A 28 5.52 12.97 13.72
CA VAL A 28 5.46 14.19 14.53
C VAL A 28 6.60 15.16 14.17
N SER A 29 7.79 14.61 13.86
CA SER A 29 8.96 15.36 13.41
C SER A 29 8.86 15.93 12.00
N ARG A 30 7.90 15.44 11.19
CA ARG A 30 7.72 15.79 9.77
C ARG A 30 9.01 15.64 8.95
N ASN A 31 9.77 14.59 9.23
CA ASN A 31 11.07 14.32 8.61
C ASN A 31 11.05 13.11 7.68
N GLY A 32 9.89 12.50 7.46
CA GLY A 32 9.75 11.30 6.63
C GLY A 32 10.10 10.00 7.35
N SER A 33 10.32 10.01 8.67
CA SER A 33 10.71 8.81 9.44
C SER A 33 9.61 7.75 9.53
N VAL A 34 8.36 8.10 9.24
CA VAL A 34 7.24 7.17 9.24
C VAL A 34 6.79 6.88 7.83
N SER A 35 6.61 5.60 7.54
CA SER A 35 6.05 5.06 6.29
C SER A 35 4.74 4.33 6.57
N GLY A 36 3.85 4.28 5.58
CA GLY A 36 2.56 3.61 5.68
C GLY A 36 2.36 2.62 4.55
N ILE A 37 1.83 1.43 4.85
CA ILE A 37 1.52 0.42 3.84
C ILE A 37 0.10 -0.11 4.02
N LEU A 38 -0.61 -0.28 2.90
CA LEU A 38 -1.88 -0.99 2.82
C LEU A 38 -1.70 -2.34 2.15
N LEU A 39 -2.21 -3.39 2.80
CA LEU A 39 -2.18 -4.75 2.26
C LEU A 39 -3.60 -5.20 1.97
N TYR A 40 -3.84 -5.57 0.72
CA TYR A 40 -5.11 -6.11 0.25
C TYR A 40 -4.97 -7.59 -0.07
N ALA A 41 -6.01 -8.38 0.18
CA ALA A 41 -6.08 -9.72 -0.36
C ALA A 41 -6.14 -9.66 -1.89
N ARG A 42 -5.34 -10.47 -2.58
CA ARG A 42 -5.41 -10.65 -4.02
C ARG A 42 -6.80 -11.19 -4.39
N THR A 43 -7.42 -10.57 -5.38
CA THR A 43 -8.68 -10.99 -5.99
C THR A 43 -8.44 -11.47 -7.41
N ASP A 44 -9.47 -11.98 -8.09
CA ASP A 44 -9.38 -12.36 -9.50
C ASP A 44 -9.51 -11.16 -10.46
N ALA A 45 -9.52 -9.93 -9.92
CA ALA A 45 -9.52 -8.71 -10.72
C ALA A 45 -8.18 -8.52 -11.44
N GLY A 46 -8.22 -8.22 -12.74
CA GLY A 46 -7.01 -8.01 -13.56
C GLY A 46 -6.17 -6.78 -13.18
N LEU A 47 -6.76 -5.83 -12.45
CA LEU A 47 -6.06 -4.71 -11.85
C LEU A 47 -6.03 -4.90 -10.34
N GLN A 48 -4.82 -4.95 -9.78
CA GLN A 48 -4.59 -4.94 -8.34
C GLN A 48 -3.98 -3.60 -7.89
N PRO A 49 -4.30 -3.13 -6.68
CA PRO A 49 -3.73 -1.90 -6.16
C PRO A 49 -2.23 -2.12 -5.95
N ASP A 50 -1.43 -1.53 -6.83
CA ASP A 50 0.01 -1.37 -6.67
C ASP A 50 0.32 0.13 -6.66
N LEU A 51 0.76 0.61 -5.52
CA LEU A 51 1.11 2.01 -5.29
C LEU A 51 2.40 2.04 -4.49
N ASN A 52 3.34 2.88 -4.92
CA ASN A 52 4.52 3.23 -4.15
C ASN A 52 4.86 4.69 -4.44
N VAL A 53 4.55 5.58 -3.49
CA VAL A 53 4.69 7.03 -3.65
C VAL A 53 5.25 7.65 -2.39
N THR A 54 6.01 8.73 -2.55
CA THR A 54 6.43 9.58 -1.44
C THR A 54 5.59 10.84 -1.43
N ILE A 55 4.93 11.13 -0.31
CA ILE A 55 4.08 12.31 -0.15
C ILE A 55 4.60 13.12 1.04
N GLN A 56 5.15 14.30 0.75
CA GLN A 56 5.68 15.23 1.78
C GLN A 56 6.70 14.56 2.71
N GLY A 57 7.57 13.71 2.15
CA GLY A 57 8.63 13.00 2.89
C GLY A 57 8.25 11.62 3.39
N ASN A 58 6.96 11.32 3.60
CA ASN A 58 6.51 9.99 4.04
C ASN A 58 6.32 9.06 2.84
N ARG A 59 6.83 7.82 2.93
CA ARG A 59 6.59 6.78 1.92
C ARG A 59 5.26 6.11 2.20
N ILE A 60 4.42 5.99 1.18
CA ILE A 60 3.12 5.30 1.22
C ILE A 60 3.09 4.24 0.14
N ALA A 61 2.71 3.02 0.51
CA ALA A 61 2.52 1.92 -0.42
C ALA A 61 1.15 1.26 -0.28
N ALA A 62 0.69 0.65 -1.37
CA ALA A 62 -0.42 -0.30 -1.37
C ALA A 62 0.01 -1.52 -2.19
N ARG A 63 -0.16 -2.73 -1.62
CA ARG A 63 0.22 -3.99 -2.25
C ARG A 63 -0.87 -5.03 -2.06
N THR A 64 -0.78 -6.11 -2.83
CA THR A 64 -1.64 -7.29 -2.67
C THR A 64 -0.87 -8.50 -2.16
N LEU A 65 -1.49 -9.25 -1.26
CA LEU A 65 -1.01 -10.53 -0.75
C LEU A 65 -1.83 -11.66 -1.36
N ASP A 66 -1.16 -12.70 -1.85
CA ASP A 66 -1.86 -13.90 -2.30
C ASP A 66 -2.14 -14.83 -1.12
N LEU A 67 -3.36 -14.72 -0.58
CA LEU A 67 -3.80 -15.52 0.56
C LEU A 67 -4.12 -16.98 0.19
N LYS A 68 -4.08 -17.35 -1.10
CA LYS A 68 -4.32 -18.73 -1.56
C LYS A 68 -3.05 -19.60 -1.49
N LEU A 69 -1.88 -19.00 -1.31
CA LEU A 69 -0.62 -19.71 -1.26
C LEU A 69 -0.42 -20.47 0.06
N PRO A 70 0.45 -21.50 0.09
CA PRO A 70 0.89 -22.13 1.33
C PRO A 70 1.45 -21.09 2.31
N TRP A 71 1.25 -21.35 3.60
CA TRP A 71 1.63 -20.43 4.67
C TRP A 71 3.09 -19.96 4.60
N ASP A 72 4.03 -20.86 4.28
CA ASP A 72 5.45 -20.49 4.19
C ASP A 72 5.73 -19.47 3.08
N MET A 73 4.99 -19.53 1.97
CA MET A 73 5.10 -18.53 0.89
C MET A 73 4.42 -17.21 1.26
N LEU A 74 3.27 -17.26 1.95
CA LEU A 74 2.61 -16.06 2.47
C LEU A 74 3.48 -15.35 3.51
N ARG A 75 4.12 -16.12 4.40
CA ARG A 75 5.11 -15.60 5.35
C ARG A 75 6.25 -14.93 4.62
N ALA A 76 6.84 -15.58 3.61
CA ALA A 76 7.93 -14.99 2.84
C ALA A 76 7.53 -13.65 2.19
N GLN A 77 6.30 -13.55 1.66
CA GLN A 77 5.78 -12.26 1.16
C GLN A 77 5.69 -11.20 2.25
N LEU A 78 5.29 -11.57 3.47
CA LEU A 78 5.21 -10.62 4.60
C LEU A 78 6.60 -10.18 5.07
N GLU A 79 7.58 -11.09 5.13
CA GLU A 79 8.97 -10.77 5.49
C GLU A 79 9.63 -9.85 4.44
N GLU A 80 9.33 -10.03 3.16
CA GLU A 80 9.82 -9.12 2.11
C GLU A 80 9.36 -7.67 2.37
N LEU A 81 8.15 -7.48 2.90
CA LEU A 81 7.62 -6.14 3.19
C LEU A 81 8.36 -5.43 4.31
N THR A 82 8.96 -6.15 5.28
CA THR A 82 9.70 -5.49 6.36
C THR A 82 10.97 -4.83 5.81
N THR A 83 11.63 -5.48 4.84
CA THR A 83 12.81 -4.90 4.17
C THR A 83 12.51 -3.64 3.37
N TRP A 84 11.24 -3.40 2.99
CA TRP A 84 10.84 -2.17 2.31
C TRP A 84 10.66 -0.99 3.28
N LEU A 85 10.34 -1.28 4.55
CA LEU A 85 10.12 -0.30 5.62
C LEU A 85 11.42 0.22 6.23
N ASP A 86 12.50 -0.55 6.10
CA ASP A 86 13.88 -0.14 6.43
C ASP A 86 14.42 0.93 5.45
#